data_AF-B1FRP9-F1
#
_entry.id   AF-B1FRP9-F1
#
_cell.length_a   1.000
_cell.length_b   1.000
_cell.length_c   1.000
_cell.angle_alpha   90.00
_cell.angle_beta   90.00
_cell.angle_gamma   90.00
#
_symmetry.space_group_name_H-M   'P 1'
#
loop_
_entity.id
_entity.type
_entity.pdbx_description
1 polymer ?
#
loop_
_entity_poly.entity_id
_entity_poly.type
_entity_poly.pdbx_seq_one_letter_code
_entity_poly.pdbx_strand_id
1 'polypeptide(L)' 'MYPVFSFLMDMLPGRSKASFAPAAKVNRVTFTGTVDRSDGVVLSIDGSDALVRWPKGGKSVERVSNLVAITEA' A
#
# COMPACT_ATOMS: atom_id res chain seq x y z
N MET A 1 7.56 -10.57 -32.02
CA MET A 1 6.38 -9.68 -32.12
C MET A 1 5.16 -10.49 -31.71
N TYR A 2 4.75 -10.38 -30.46
CA TYR A 2 3.50 -10.95 -29.94
C TYR A 2 2.71 -9.79 -29.33
N PRO A 3 1.71 -9.23 -30.03
CA PRO A 3 0.73 -8.39 -29.37
C PRO A 3 -0.27 -9.29 -28.65
N VAL A 4 -1.06 -8.73 -27.73
CA VAL A 4 -2.25 -9.36 -27.13
C VAL A 4 -2.02 -10.27 -25.91
N PHE A 5 -1.39 -9.79 -24.81
CA PHE A 5 -1.65 -10.37 -23.48
C PHE A 5 -1.56 -9.38 -22.29
N SER A 6 -1.50 -8.07 -22.53
CA SER A 6 -1.42 -7.07 -21.45
C SER A 6 -2.69 -6.24 -21.25
N PHE A 7 -3.84 -6.66 -21.79
CA PHE A 7 -5.10 -5.93 -21.64
C PHE A 7 -6.12 -6.59 -20.69
N LEU A 8 -5.74 -7.68 -20.00
CA LEU A 8 -6.65 -8.43 -19.12
C LEU A 8 -6.29 -8.30 -17.63
N MET A 9 -5.80 -7.13 -17.20
CA MET A 9 -5.62 -6.82 -15.77
C MET A 9 -6.26 -5.48 -15.34
N ASP A 10 -6.95 -4.78 -16.25
CA ASP A 10 -7.55 -3.45 -16.01
C ASP A 10 -9.09 -3.44 -15.93
N MET A 11 -9.77 -4.58 -16.06
CA MET A 11 -11.24 -4.65 -15.98
C MET A 11 -11.77 -5.26 -14.68
N LEU A 12 -11.44 -4.65 -13.55
CA LEU A 12 -12.24 -4.78 -12.32
C LEU A 12 -12.52 -3.37 -11.77
N PRO A 13 -13.65 -2.74 -12.18
CA PRO A 13 -14.07 -1.48 -11.59
C PRO A 13 -14.60 -1.76 -10.18
N GLY A 14 -13.88 -1.29 -9.16
CA GLY A 14 -14.37 -1.32 -7.77
C GLY A 14 -13.38 -1.81 -6.72
N ARG A 15 -12.19 -2.28 -7.11
CA ARG A 15 -11.11 -2.53 -6.16
C ARG A 15 -9.92 -1.70 -6.58
N SER A 16 -9.97 -0.40 -6.30
CA SER A 16 -8.77 0.43 -6.27
C SER A 16 -7.78 -0.29 -5.38
N LYS A 17 -6.86 -1.06 -5.98
CA LYS A 17 -5.57 -1.36 -5.37
C LYS A 17 -5.10 0.02 -4.95
N ALA A 18 -5.09 0.31 -3.65
CA ALA A 18 -4.53 1.54 -3.15
C ALA A 18 -3.07 1.51 -3.61
N SER A 19 -2.83 2.13 -4.76
CA SER A 19 -1.54 2.25 -5.40
C SER A 19 -0.83 3.31 -4.59
N PHE A 20 -0.39 2.95 -3.38
CA PHE A 20 0.45 3.87 -2.62
C PHE A 20 1.64 4.20 -3.50
N ALA A 21 1.93 5.49 -3.66
CA ALA A 21 3.14 5.88 -4.35
C ALA A 21 4.35 5.32 -3.55
N PRO A 22 5.43 4.89 -4.23
CA PRO A 22 6.70 4.70 -3.55
C PRO A 22 7.06 5.97 -2.78
N ALA A 23 7.52 5.83 -1.53
CA ALA A 23 7.74 6.90 -0.56
C ALA A 23 6.49 7.61 0.00
N ALA A 24 5.27 7.10 -0.25
CA ALA A 24 4.08 7.61 0.42
C ALA A 24 4.12 7.37 1.93
N LYS A 25 3.69 8.36 2.71
CA LYS A 25 3.47 8.21 4.14
C LYS A 25 2.17 7.44 4.38
N VAL A 26 2.24 6.45 5.27
CA VAL A 26 1.12 5.57 5.63
C VAL A 26 1.05 5.34 7.13
N ASN A 27 -0.17 5.19 7.62
CA ASN A 27 -0.46 4.71 8.96
C ASN A 27 -0.90 3.25 8.87
N ARG A 28 -0.42 2.41 9.79
CA ARG A 28 -0.94 1.05 9.99
C ARG A 28 -2.15 1.13 10.90
N VAL A 29 -3.26 0.56 10.44
CA VAL A 29 -4.48 0.40 11.22
C VAL A 29 -4.66 -1.06 11.65
N THR A 30 -5.21 -1.25 12.84
CA THR A 30 -5.66 -2.55 13.32
C THR A 30 -6.94 -2.97 12.61
N PHE A 31 -7.34 -4.23 12.77
CA PHE A 31 -8.62 -4.74 12.28
C PHE A 31 -9.83 -3.94 12.84
N THR A 32 -9.67 -3.32 14.02
CA THR A 32 -10.69 -2.47 14.64
C THR A 32 -10.71 -1.04 14.11
N GLY A 33 -9.85 -0.70 13.13
CA GLY A 33 -9.76 0.63 12.53
C GLY A 33 -8.94 1.63 13.36
N THR A 34 -8.28 1.18 14.43
CA THR A 34 -7.43 2.04 15.27
C THR A 34 -6.03 2.15 14.67
N VAL A 35 -5.42 3.33 14.65
CA VAL A 35 -4.03 3.49 14.20
C VAL A 35 -3.08 2.85 15.23
N ASP A 36 -2.37 1.81 14.82
CA ASP A 36 -1.36 1.09 15.64
C ASP A 36 0.03 1.71 15.49
N ARG A 37 0.39 2.12 14.26
CA ARG A 37 1.65 2.79 13.97
C ARG A 37 1.43 3.90 12.95
N SER A 38 2.07 5.04 13.18
CA SER A 38 2.00 6.19 12.28
C SER A 38 3.31 6.45 11.53
N ASP A 39 3.20 7.27 10.48
CA ASP A 39 4.33 7.85 9.76
C ASP A 39 5.27 6.82 9.13
N GLY A 40 4.73 5.67 8.76
CA GLY A 40 5.44 4.68 7.96
C GLY A 40 5.64 5.19 6.53
N VAL A 41 6.73 4.81 5.89
CA VAL A 41 7.01 5.14 4.50
C VAL A 41 6.98 3.86 3.67
N VAL A 42 6.14 3.83 2.65
CA VAL A 42 6.06 2.70 1.71
C VAL A 42 7.34 2.67 0.86
N LEU A 43 8.05 1.55 0.90
CA LEU A 43 9.25 1.32 0.08
C LEU A 43 8.90 0.62 -1.23
N SER A 44 8.03 -0.38 -1.17
CA SER A 44 7.57 -1.16 -2.31
C SER A 44 6.22 -1.79 -2.03
N ILE A 45 5.48 -2.12 -3.09
CA ILE A 45 4.22 -2.86 -3.01
C ILE A 45 4.34 -4.09 -3.90
N ASP A 46 4.00 -5.25 -3.34
CA ASP A 46 3.87 -6.50 -4.06
C ASP A 46 2.45 -7.02 -3.89
N GLY A 47 1.62 -6.80 -4.91
CA GLY A 47 0.23 -7.22 -4.92
C GLY A 47 -0.62 -6.62 -3.79
N SER A 48 -0.81 -7.40 -2.73
CA SER A 48 -1.64 -7.05 -1.56
C SER A 48 -0.83 -6.61 -0.35
N ASP A 49 0.50 -6.71 -0.43
CA ASP A 49 1.42 -6.45 0.66
C ASP A 49 2.32 -5.27 0.29
N ALA A 50 2.66 -4.47 1.29
CA ALA A 50 3.53 -3.31 1.16
C ALA A 50 4.67 -3.41 2.18
N LEU A 51 5.89 -3.18 1.71
CA LEU A 51 7.04 -3.05 2.58
C LEU A 51 7.06 -1.62 3.13
N VAL A 52 6.90 -1.48 4.44
CA VAL A 52 6.86 -0.19 5.11
C VAL A 52 8.06 -0.03 6.02
N ARG A 53 8.72 1.12 5.95
CA ARG A 53 9.74 1.56 6.90
C ARG A 53 9.11 2.50 7.92
N TRP A 54 9.19 2.15 9.20
CA TRP A 54 8.70 2.95 10.31
C TRP A 54 9.78 3.93 10.81
N PRO A 55 9.39 5.06 11.43
CA PRO A 55 10.32 6.10 11.87
C PRO A 55 11.31 5.61 12.93
N LYS A 56 10.97 4.57 13.71
CA LYS A 56 11.87 3.93 14.68
C LYS A 56 12.86 2.92 14.05
N GLY A 57 13.07 2.97 12.74
CA GLY A 57 13.99 2.11 12.00
C GLY A 57 13.48 0.70 11.72
N GLY A 58 12.35 0.30 12.28
CA GLY A 58 11.71 -0.98 12.01
C GLY A 58 11.19 -1.06 10.57
N LYS A 59 11.42 -2.19 9.90
CA LYS A 59 10.76 -2.51 8.63
C LYS A 59 9.79 -3.64 8.87
N SER A 60 8.59 -3.54 8.29
CA SER A 60 7.65 -4.65 8.27
C SER A 60 6.92 -4.71 6.94
N VAL A 61 6.52 -5.92 6.58
CA VAL A 61 5.60 -6.16 5.47
C VAL A 61 4.20 -6.09 6.06
N GLU A 62 3.37 -5.20 5.52
CA GLU A 62 2.01 -4.95 5.97
C GLU A 62 1.04 -5.15 4.81
N ARG A 63 -0.15 -5.67 5.11
CA ARG A 63 -1.23 -5.71 4.13
C ARG A 63 -1.63 -4.29 3.74
N VAL A 64 -1.75 -4.02 2.44
CA VAL A 64 -2.25 -2.76 1.87
C VAL A 64 -3.62 -2.38 2.46
N SER A 65 -4.48 -3.37 2.73
CA SER A 65 -5.79 -3.16 3.37
C SER A 65 -5.71 -2.64 4.81
N ASN A 66 -4.57 -2.82 5.47
CA ASN A 66 -4.32 -2.37 6.84
C ASN A 66 -3.51 -1.08 6.85
N LEU A 67 -3.31 -0.44 5.70
CA LEU A 67 -2.59 0.81 5.56
C LEU A 67 -3.54 1.93 5.11
N VAL A 68 -3.34 3.11 5.67
CA VAL A 68 -4.07 4.33 5.31
C VAL A 68 -3.05 5.38 4.88
N ALA A 69 -3.25 5.97 3.69
CA ALA A 69 -2.38 7.03 3.21
C ALA A 69 -2.53 8.28 4.06
N ILE A 70 -1.41 8.88 4.44
CA ILE A 70 -1.37 10.24 4.97
C ILE A 70 -1.19 11.14 3.76
N THR A 71 -2.30 11.66 3.23
CA THR A 71 -2.23 12.77 2.29
C THR A 71 -2.15 14.05 3.09
N GLU A 72 -1.07 14.81 2.90
CA GLU A 72 -1.07 16.22 3.29
C GLU A 72 -2.03 16.91 2.31
N ALA A 73 -3.07 17.56 2.85
CA ALA A 73 -4.08 18.28 2.07
C ALA A 73 -3.54 19.61 1.56
#